data_AF-A0A1C5WG05-F1
#
_entry.id   AF-A0A1C5WG05-F1
#
_cell.length_a   1.000
_cell.length_b   1.000
_cell.length_c   1.000
_cell.angle_alpha   90.00
_cell.angle_beta   90.00
_cell.angle_gamma   90.00
#
_symmetry.space_group_name_H-M   'P 1'
#
loop_
_entity.id
_entity.type
_entity.pdbx_description
1 polymer ?
#
loop_
_entity_poly.entity_id
_entity_poly.type
_entity_poly.pdbx_seq_one_letter_code
_entity_poly.pdbx_strand_id
1 'polypeptide(L)'
;MAGNCDLCGEKLGFRKFHCQDGVVCKKCYAIVSNGFSETIAKKTLAELKKTYEANAVPIDLGEDGFVVTRKIKPFLLIDEQNKKFCISGNPTVSKEYSRPEIYHYDDLMAYMLVCDPELTPEELVHLKEDKKTVKVIKKLKVRLKIRGVGIKDIVVLSSPVRSSTFAFRKSYQLAMDIMRELNAIHEA
;
A
#
# COMPACT_ATOMS: atom_id res chain seq x y z
N MET A 1 -18.63 16.78 31.42
CA MET A 1 -17.89 17.74 30.57
C MET A 1 -17.44 17.02 29.31
N ALA A 2 -17.93 17.45 28.14
CA ALA A 2 -17.42 16.93 26.87
C ALA A 2 -16.00 17.49 26.71
N GLY A 3 -14.99 16.63 26.87
CA GLY A 3 -13.61 17.02 26.59
C GLY A 3 -13.42 17.34 25.11
N ASN A 4 -12.37 18.08 24.77
CA ASN A 4 -11.99 18.30 23.38
C ASN A 4 -11.02 17.20 22.94
N CYS A 5 -10.94 16.97 21.63
CA CYS A 5 -9.95 16.09 21.03
C CYS A 5 -8.55 16.70 21.16
N ASP A 6 -7.60 15.96 21.70
CA ASP A 6 -6.22 16.44 21.90
C ASP A 6 -5.41 16.59 20.60
N LEU A 7 -5.96 16.13 19.47
CA LEU A 7 -5.36 16.29 18.13
C LEU A 7 -5.99 17.44 17.33
N CYS A 8 -7.31 17.47 17.17
CA CYS A 8 -7.99 18.46 16.32
C CYS A 8 -8.78 19.53 17.08
N GLY A 9 -8.88 19.45 18.40
CA GLY A 9 -9.65 20.40 19.21
C GLY A 9 -11.17 20.30 19.12
N GLU A 10 -11.73 19.46 18.22
CA GLU A 10 -13.19 19.24 18.14
C GLU A 10 -13.75 18.64 19.43
N LYS A 11 -15.00 18.99 19.77
CA LYS A 11 -15.70 18.41 20.92
C LYS A 11 -15.83 16.90 20.78
N LEU A 12 -15.46 16.16 21.83
CA LEU A 12 -15.62 14.71 21.86
C LEU A 12 -17.10 14.34 22.01
N GLY A 13 -17.56 13.48 21.10
CA GLY A 13 -18.86 12.82 21.22
C GLY A 13 -18.82 11.65 22.19
N PHE A 14 -19.87 10.82 22.15
CA PHE A 14 -20.03 9.67 23.04
C PHE A 14 -18.92 8.60 22.88
N ARG A 15 -18.36 8.46 21.67
CA ARG A 15 -17.22 7.58 21.38
C ARG A 15 -15.93 8.38 21.34
N LYS A 16 -15.11 8.18 22.37
CA LYS A 16 -13.77 8.76 22.52
C LYS A 16 -12.74 7.64 22.60
N PHE A 17 -11.55 7.87 22.05
CA PHE A 17 -10.49 6.86 21.98
C PHE A 17 -9.32 7.32 22.83
N HIS A 18 -8.86 6.45 23.73
CA HIS A 18 -7.79 6.75 24.67
C HIS A 18 -6.43 6.33 24.11
N CYS A 19 -5.44 7.19 24.28
CA CYS A 19 -4.02 6.89 24.12
C CYS A 19 -3.33 6.98 25.49
N GLN A 20 -2.01 6.86 25.53
CA GLN A 20 -1.27 6.76 26.81
C GLN A 20 -1.48 7.99 27.71
N ASP A 21 -1.56 9.17 27.13
CA ASP A 21 -1.56 10.48 27.80
C ASP A 21 -2.64 11.44 27.25
N GLY A 22 -3.68 10.92 26.58
CA GLY A 22 -4.71 11.77 25.97
C GLY A 22 -5.90 11.03 25.37
N VAL A 23 -6.81 11.79 24.75
CA VAL A 23 -8.05 11.34 24.13
C VAL A 23 -8.27 11.97 22.76
N VAL A 24 -8.68 11.15 21.80
CA VAL A 24 -8.91 11.56 20.42
C VAL A 24 -10.34 11.21 19.94
N CYS A 25 -10.87 12.01 19.02
CA CYS A 25 -12.17 11.77 18.39
C CYS A 25 -12.10 10.62 17.36
N LYS A 26 -13.25 10.10 16.92
CA LYS A 26 -13.29 9.01 15.91
C LYS A 26 -12.59 9.36 14.60
N LYS A 27 -12.70 10.61 14.13
CA LYS A 27 -12.05 11.06 12.88
C LYS A 27 -10.52 11.02 13.03
N CYS A 28 -10.00 11.61 14.11
CA CYS A 28 -8.57 11.60 14.38
C CYS A 28 -8.08 10.18 14.63
N TYR A 29 -8.85 9.36 15.36
CA TYR A 29 -8.54 7.96 15.55
C TYR A 29 -8.38 7.24 14.21
N ALA A 30 -9.29 7.41 13.25
CA ALA A 30 -9.16 6.81 11.92
C ALA A 30 -7.83 7.16 11.23
N ILE A 31 -7.37 8.41 11.38
CA ILE A 31 -6.12 8.92 10.80
C ILE A 31 -4.90 8.31 11.51
N VAL A 32 -4.87 8.35 12.84
CA VAL A 32 -3.70 7.92 13.64
C VAL A 32 -3.63 6.40 13.89
N SER A 33 -4.72 5.68 13.59
CA SER A 33 -4.80 4.21 13.62
C SER A 33 -4.64 3.59 12.23
N ASN A 34 -4.18 4.36 11.23
CA ASN A 34 -3.97 3.86 9.87
C ASN A 34 -5.25 3.21 9.30
N GLY A 35 -6.39 3.89 9.42
CA GLY A 35 -7.69 3.38 8.98
C GLY A 35 -8.25 2.28 9.87
N PHE A 36 -8.13 2.40 11.19
CA PHE A 36 -8.60 1.41 12.19
C PHE A 36 -7.84 0.08 12.18
N SER A 37 -6.63 0.03 11.61
CA SER A 37 -5.80 -1.18 11.56
C SER A 37 -4.96 -1.39 12.82
N GLU A 38 -4.71 -0.34 13.59
CA GLU A 38 -3.90 -0.38 14.81
C GLU A 38 -4.61 0.19 16.04
N THR A 39 -4.20 -0.24 17.23
CA THR A 39 -4.64 0.37 18.49
C THR A 39 -3.67 1.47 18.91
N ILE A 40 -4.21 2.57 19.45
CA ILE A 40 -3.41 3.74 19.87
C ILE A 40 -3.18 3.80 21.39
N ALA A 41 -3.72 2.84 22.15
CA ALA A 41 -3.75 2.90 23.62
C ALA A 41 -2.36 2.98 24.27
N LYS A 42 -1.32 2.46 23.60
CA LYS A 42 0.07 2.46 24.07
C LYS A 42 0.94 3.55 23.43
N LYS A 43 0.38 4.37 22.53
CA LYS A 43 1.09 5.46 21.86
C LYS A 43 0.88 6.76 22.64
N THR A 44 1.88 7.62 22.63
CA THR A 44 1.83 8.97 23.21
C THR A 44 1.15 9.95 22.25
N LEU A 45 0.60 11.04 22.77
CA LEU A 45 0.05 12.13 21.96
C LEU A 45 1.08 12.71 20.99
N ALA A 46 2.35 12.78 21.39
CA ALA A 46 3.43 13.26 20.52
C ALA A 46 3.64 12.35 19.30
N GLU A 47 3.61 11.02 19.49
CA GLU A 47 3.68 10.05 18.39
C GLU A 47 2.44 10.16 17.49
N LEU A 48 1.26 10.26 18.10
CA LEU A 48 0.00 10.38 17.36
C LEU A 48 -0.07 11.69 16.56
N LYS A 49 0.49 12.81 17.06
CA LYS A 49 0.57 14.07 16.32
C LYS A 49 1.42 13.93 15.06
N LYS A 50 2.58 13.27 15.14
CA LYS A 50 3.41 12.99 13.95
C LYS A 50 2.66 12.15 12.92
N THR A 51 1.97 11.10 13.37
CA THR A 51 1.14 10.27 12.48
C THR A 51 -0.03 11.08 11.90
N TYR A 52 -0.65 11.94 12.70
CA TYR A 52 -1.74 12.80 12.26
C TYR A 52 -1.27 13.76 11.18
N GLU A 53 -0.16 14.47 11.37
CA GLU A 53 0.40 15.38 10.37
C GLU A 53 0.73 14.67 9.05
N ALA A 54 1.28 13.45 9.11
CA ALA A 54 1.58 12.65 7.92
C ALA A 54 0.31 12.17 7.18
N ASN A 55 -0.76 11.83 7.91
CA ASN A 55 -1.94 11.16 7.35
C ASN A 55 -3.15 12.10 7.14
N ALA A 56 -3.22 13.23 7.83
CA ALA A 56 -4.38 14.15 7.84
C ALA A 56 -4.46 15.03 6.59
N VAL A 57 -3.36 15.19 5.85
CA VAL A 57 -3.40 15.85 4.54
C VAL A 57 -4.46 15.13 3.69
N PRO A 58 -5.34 15.82 2.94
CA PRO A 58 -6.24 15.17 2.00
C PRO A 58 -5.45 14.45 0.90
N ILE A 59 -5.91 13.28 0.44
CA ILE A 59 -5.30 12.67 -0.74
C ILE A 59 -5.73 13.55 -1.91
N ASP A 60 -4.75 14.11 -2.60
CA ASP A 60 -5.03 14.81 -3.83
C ASP A 60 -5.52 13.78 -4.86
N LEU A 61 -6.80 13.90 -5.22
CA LEU A 61 -7.43 13.05 -6.22
C LEU A 61 -7.23 13.63 -7.63
N GLY A 62 -6.64 14.83 -7.76
CA GLY A 62 -6.58 15.61 -8.99
C GLY A 62 -7.95 16.13 -9.44
N GLU A 63 -7.94 16.85 -10.57
CA GLU A 63 -9.16 17.22 -11.29
C GLU A 63 -9.94 15.95 -11.69
N ASP A 64 -11.27 15.99 -11.67
CA ASP A 64 -12.19 14.86 -11.93
C ASP A 64 -12.19 13.72 -10.90
N GLY A 65 -11.37 13.82 -9.84
CA GLY A 65 -11.33 12.84 -8.76
C GLY A 65 -10.73 11.49 -9.17
N PHE A 66 -11.13 10.43 -8.47
CA PHE A 66 -10.66 9.06 -8.73
C PHE A 66 -11.81 8.05 -8.65
N VAL A 67 -12.12 7.39 -9.77
CA VAL A 67 -13.21 6.42 -9.94
C VAL A 67 -12.61 5.05 -10.19
N VAL A 68 -12.75 4.14 -9.23
CA VAL A 68 -12.24 2.77 -9.38
C VAL A 68 -13.06 2.01 -10.44
N THR A 69 -12.50 1.83 -11.64
CA THR A 69 -13.07 0.99 -12.70
C THR A 69 -12.58 -0.45 -12.61
N ARG A 70 -11.33 -0.66 -12.21
CA ARG A 70 -10.73 -1.98 -11.94
C ARG A 70 -9.82 -1.96 -10.71
N LYS A 71 -9.52 -3.14 -10.17
CA LYS A 71 -8.58 -3.30 -9.06
C LYS A 71 -7.91 -4.66 -9.04
N ILE A 72 -6.64 -4.68 -8.63
CA ILE A 72 -5.88 -5.90 -8.32
C ILE A 72 -5.73 -6.00 -6.81
N LYS A 73 -6.67 -6.71 -6.17
CA LYS A 73 -6.68 -6.90 -4.70
C LYS A 73 -6.59 -5.53 -4.00
N PRO A 74 -6.12 -5.35 -2.74
CA PRO A 74 -5.94 -3.97 -2.29
C PRO A 74 -4.77 -3.26 -2.99
N PHE A 75 -3.95 -3.89 -3.85
CA PHE A 75 -2.62 -3.39 -4.24
C PHE A 75 -2.57 -2.25 -5.25
N LEU A 76 -3.38 -2.37 -6.31
CA LEU A 76 -3.42 -1.43 -7.41
C LEU A 76 -4.89 -1.17 -7.75
N LEU A 77 -5.29 0.10 -7.72
CA LEU A 77 -6.60 0.53 -8.20
C LEU A 77 -6.42 1.27 -9.51
N ILE A 78 -7.38 1.14 -10.41
CA ILE A 78 -7.32 1.67 -11.77
C ILE A 78 -8.57 2.49 -12.00
N ASP A 79 -8.36 3.69 -12.55
CA ASP A 79 -9.36 4.60 -13.03
C ASP A 79 -9.11 4.82 -14.52
N GLU A 80 -9.80 4.04 -15.34
CA GLU A 80 -9.72 4.17 -16.79
C GLU A 80 -10.39 5.43 -17.32
N GLN A 81 -11.38 5.97 -16.61
CA GLN A 81 -12.13 7.13 -17.07
C GLN A 81 -11.23 8.36 -17.06
N ASN A 82 -10.48 8.53 -15.99
CA ASN A 82 -9.58 9.67 -15.80
C ASN A 82 -8.11 9.35 -16.13
N LYS A 83 -7.82 8.15 -16.66
CA LYS A 83 -6.46 7.66 -16.93
C LYS A 83 -5.51 7.80 -15.73
N LYS A 84 -5.95 7.31 -14.57
CA LYS A 84 -5.19 7.33 -13.32
C LYS A 84 -5.07 5.94 -12.70
N PHE A 85 -4.01 5.70 -11.95
CA PHE A 85 -3.87 4.51 -11.13
C PHE A 85 -3.41 4.86 -9.71
N CYS A 86 -3.78 4.04 -8.75
CA CYS A 86 -3.47 4.23 -7.33
C CYS A 86 -2.67 3.05 -6.81
N ILE A 87 -1.46 3.33 -6.33
CA ILE A 87 -0.67 2.40 -5.53
C ILE A 87 -1.15 2.51 -4.10
N SER A 88 -1.74 1.45 -3.57
CA SER A 88 -2.11 1.44 -2.16
C SER A 88 -0.92 1.00 -1.30
N GLY A 89 -0.92 1.40 -0.03
CA GLY A 89 0.17 1.04 0.85
C GLY A 89 0.23 -0.38 1.38
N ASN A 90 -0.85 -1.17 1.20
CA ASN A 90 -0.96 -2.58 1.62
C ASN A 90 -0.24 -2.97 2.93
N PRO A 91 -0.57 -2.34 4.08
CA PRO A 91 0.09 -2.60 5.36
C PRO A 91 0.07 -4.07 5.78
N THR A 92 -0.94 -4.84 5.35
CA THR A 92 -1.02 -6.29 5.59
C THR A 92 0.17 -7.06 5.03
N VAL A 93 0.77 -6.59 3.92
CA VAL A 93 1.94 -7.22 3.32
C VAL A 93 3.22 -6.48 3.66
N SER A 94 3.27 -5.16 3.51
CA SER A 94 4.48 -4.37 3.81
C SER A 94 4.82 -4.35 5.30
N LYS A 95 3.86 -4.61 6.19
CA LYS A 95 3.91 -4.38 7.65
C LYS A 95 4.10 -2.91 8.04
N GLU A 96 4.02 -2.02 7.07
CA GLU A 96 4.19 -0.58 7.23
C GLU A 96 3.01 0.11 6.56
N TYR A 97 2.38 1.05 7.25
CA TYR A 97 1.40 1.91 6.60
C TYR A 97 2.11 2.79 5.59
N SER A 98 1.70 2.70 4.33
CA SER A 98 1.94 3.76 3.36
C SER A 98 0.60 4.33 2.88
N ARG A 99 0.63 5.65 2.74
CA ARG A 99 -0.49 6.41 2.22
C ARG A 99 -0.72 6.02 0.75
N PRO A 100 -1.97 5.85 0.29
CA PRO A 100 -2.23 5.63 -1.12
C PRO A 100 -1.73 6.80 -1.96
N GLU A 101 -1.11 6.48 -3.10
CA GLU A 101 -0.56 7.47 -4.02
C GLU A 101 -1.21 7.28 -5.39
N ILE A 102 -1.73 8.37 -5.96
CA ILE A 102 -2.45 8.39 -7.23
C ILE A 102 -1.55 9.05 -8.29
N TYR A 103 -1.49 8.45 -9.47
CA TYR A 103 -0.67 8.90 -10.59
C TYR A 103 -1.47 8.87 -11.88
N HIS A 104 -1.13 9.74 -12.83
CA HIS A 104 -1.63 9.62 -14.20
C HIS A 104 -0.88 8.51 -14.95
N TYR A 105 -1.53 7.94 -15.96
CA TYR A 105 -0.92 6.91 -16.82
C TYR A 105 0.40 7.42 -17.44
N ASP A 106 0.41 8.68 -17.89
CA ASP A 106 1.57 9.34 -18.52
C ASP A 106 2.79 9.48 -17.60
N ASP A 107 2.58 9.37 -16.27
CA ASP A 107 3.67 9.43 -15.29
C ASP A 107 4.41 8.09 -15.19
N LEU A 108 3.80 6.98 -15.61
CA LEU A 108 4.43 5.65 -15.55
C LEU A 108 5.50 5.53 -16.66
N MET A 109 6.76 5.70 -16.28
CA MET A 109 7.89 5.66 -17.22
C MET A 109 8.40 4.24 -17.49
N ALA A 110 8.43 3.39 -16.46
CA ALA A 110 8.91 2.01 -16.57
C ALA A 110 8.41 1.20 -15.38
N TYR A 111 8.37 -0.13 -15.54
CA TYR A 111 8.05 -1.04 -14.45
C TYR A 111 8.74 -2.39 -14.65
N MET A 112 9.06 -3.07 -13.55
CA MET A 112 9.75 -4.37 -13.59
C MET A 112 9.45 -5.20 -12.34
N LEU A 113 9.55 -6.52 -12.49
CA LEU A 113 9.52 -7.45 -11.37
C LEU A 113 10.90 -7.51 -10.70
N VAL A 114 10.94 -7.43 -9.37
CA VAL A 114 12.18 -7.51 -8.58
C VAL A 114 12.02 -8.56 -7.48
N CYS A 115 12.99 -9.46 -7.37
CA CYS A 115 13.04 -10.51 -6.36
C CYS A 115 14.39 -10.53 -5.62
N ASP A 116 14.40 -11.08 -4.41
CA ASP A 116 15.60 -11.38 -3.62
C ASP A 116 15.58 -12.87 -3.22
N PRO A 117 16.57 -13.70 -3.62
CA PRO A 117 17.70 -13.37 -4.48
C PRO A 117 17.26 -12.95 -5.88
N GLU A 118 18.12 -12.19 -6.58
CA GLU A 118 17.86 -11.78 -7.96
C GLU A 118 17.83 -13.02 -8.86
N LEU A 119 16.76 -13.13 -9.64
CA LEU A 119 16.48 -14.24 -10.54
C LEU A 119 15.94 -13.69 -11.85
N THR A 120 16.27 -14.37 -12.93
CA THR A 120 15.72 -14.07 -14.25
C THR A 120 14.22 -14.38 -14.30
N PRO A 121 13.46 -13.75 -15.21
CA PRO A 121 12.05 -14.09 -15.46
C PRO A 121 11.86 -15.58 -15.74
N GLU A 122 12.75 -16.20 -16.51
CA GLU A 122 12.71 -17.62 -16.87
C GLU A 122 12.87 -18.51 -15.64
N GLU A 123 13.80 -18.18 -14.74
CA GLU A 123 13.96 -18.89 -13.47
C GLU A 123 12.72 -18.76 -12.57
N LEU A 124 12.11 -17.58 -12.50
CA LEU A 124 10.91 -17.37 -11.69
C LEU A 124 9.71 -18.18 -12.21
N VAL A 125 9.54 -18.24 -13.53
CA VAL A 125 8.54 -19.10 -14.18
C VAL A 125 8.82 -20.57 -13.85
N HIS A 126 10.07 -21.01 -14.01
CA HIS A 126 10.46 -22.39 -13.71
C HIS A 126 10.17 -22.75 -12.25
N LEU A 127 10.49 -21.88 -11.29
CA LEU A 127 10.20 -22.09 -9.86
C LEU A 127 8.71 -22.13 -9.52
N LYS A 128 7.86 -21.47 -10.33
CA LYS A 128 6.39 -21.54 -10.16
C LYS A 128 5.86 -22.91 -10.57
N GLU A 129 6.39 -23.46 -11.66
CA GLU A 129 5.93 -24.68 -12.32
C GLU A 129 6.55 -25.95 -11.72
N ASP A 130 7.87 -25.97 -11.53
CA ASP A 130 8.58 -27.08 -10.92
C ASP A 130 8.55 -27.01 -9.38
N LYS A 131 7.92 -28.03 -8.78
CA LYS A 131 7.82 -28.14 -7.31
C LYS A 131 9.05 -28.79 -6.68
N LYS A 132 9.93 -29.41 -7.47
CA LYS A 132 11.11 -30.13 -6.99
C LYS A 132 12.27 -29.18 -6.75
N THR A 133 12.45 -28.18 -7.61
CA THR A 133 13.44 -27.12 -7.42
C THR A 133 12.98 -26.11 -6.37
N VAL A 134 13.67 -26.05 -5.23
CA VAL A 134 13.31 -25.17 -4.11
C VAL A 134 14.38 -24.11 -3.90
N LYS A 135 14.02 -22.84 -4.11
CA LYS A 135 14.79 -21.66 -3.68
C LYS A 135 14.01 -20.91 -2.60
N VAL A 136 14.71 -20.24 -1.68
CA VAL A 136 14.09 -19.34 -0.70
C VAL A 136 14.04 -17.95 -1.30
N ILE A 137 12.83 -17.43 -1.50
CA ILE A 137 12.57 -16.08 -1.98
C ILE A 137 12.28 -15.21 -0.75
N LYS A 138 13.19 -14.29 -0.47
CA LYS A 138 13.13 -13.38 0.68
C LYS A 138 12.11 -12.26 0.45
N LYS A 139 12.09 -11.70 -0.76
CA LYS A 139 11.21 -10.59 -1.15
C LYS A 139 10.80 -10.71 -2.61
N LEU A 140 9.58 -10.25 -2.91
CA LEU A 140 9.06 -10.09 -4.26
C LEU A 140 8.24 -8.80 -4.32
N LYS A 141 8.53 -7.96 -5.32
CA LYS A 141 7.87 -6.67 -5.51
C LYS A 141 7.82 -6.29 -6.99
N VAL A 142 6.84 -5.48 -7.34
CA VAL A 142 6.80 -4.80 -8.63
C VAL A 142 7.33 -3.38 -8.42
N ARG A 143 8.39 -3.03 -9.14
CA ARG A 143 9.03 -1.72 -9.08
C ARG A 143 8.54 -0.86 -10.23
N LEU A 144 8.15 0.37 -9.94
CA LEU A 144 7.68 1.36 -10.89
C LEU A 144 8.62 2.57 -10.85
N LYS A 145 8.88 3.15 -12.02
CA LYS A 145 9.54 4.44 -12.18
C LYS A 145 8.49 5.45 -12.61
N ILE A 146 8.23 6.42 -11.73
CA ILE A 146 7.23 7.46 -11.92
C ILE A 146 7.91 8.80 -12.22
N ARG A 147 7.44 9.51 -13.25
CA ARG A 147 7.93 10.83 -13.65
C ARG A 147 7.77 11.82 -12.51
N GLY A 148 8.79 12.63 -12.25
CA GLY A 148 8.78 13.66 -11.19
C GLY A 148 8.81 13.14 -9.75
N VAL A 149 8.62 11.83 -9.52
CA VAL A 149 8.55 11.24 -8.17
C VAL A 149 9.71 10.27 -7.91
N GLY A 150 10.12 9.47 -8.91
CA GLY A 150 11.20 8.49 -8.78
C GLY A 150 10.68 7.05 -8.66
N ILE A 151 11.31 6.26 -7.79
CA ILE A 151 11.03 4.82 -7.69
C ILE A 151 9.97 4.53 -6.64
N LYS A 152 8.97 3.71 -6.99
CA LYS A 152 7.95 3.19 -6.09
C LYS A 152 7.89 1.67 -6.19
N ASP A 153 7.70 1.01 -5.06
CA ASP A 153 7.68 -0.46 -4.98
C ASP A 153 6.33 -0.93 -4.44
N ILE A 154 5.65 -1.81 -5.19
CA ILE A 154 4.48 -2.56 -4.74
C ILE A 154 4.97 -3.91 -4.19
N VAL A 155 5.06 -4.03 -2.87
CA VAL A 155 5.54 -5.25 -2.21
C VAL A 155 4.43 -6.31 -2.18
N VAL A 156 4.65 -7.45 -2.82
CA VAL A 156 3.70 -8.59 -2.84
C VAL A 156 4.14 -9.74 -1.91
N LEU A 157 5.39 -9.70 -1.46
CA LEU A 157 5.98 -10.62 -0.51
C LEU A 157 7.06 -9.91 0.31
N SER A 158 6.85 -9.81 1.62
CA SER A 158 7.76 -9.11 2.56
C SER A 158 8.56 -10.05 3.47
N SER A 159 8.25 -11.35 3.46
CA SER A 159 8.86 -12.34 4.36
C SER A 159 9.36 -13.54 3.56
N PRO A 160 10.46 -14.19 3.99
CA PRO A 160 11.02 -15.31 3.26
C PRO A 160 10.06 -16.50 3.13
N VAL A 161 9.93 -17.01 1.91
CA VAL A 161 9.15 -18.22 1.58
C VAL A 161 9.91 -19.13 0.64
N ARG A 162 9.66 -20.43 0.72
CA ARG A 162 10.17 -21.40 -0.25
C ARG A 162 9.35 -21.33 -1.55
N SER A 163 10.00 -21.37 -2.71
CA SER A 163 9.35 -21.33 -4.03
C SER A 163 8.31 -22.43 -4.25
N SER A 164 8.50 -23.59 -3.63
CA SER A 164 7.55 -24.70 -3.72
C SER A 164 6.21 -24.46 -2.98
N THR A 165 6.12 -23.41 -2.15
CA THR A 165 4.95 -23.14 -1.31
C THR A 165 3.82 -22.45 -2.06
N PHE A 166 2.60 -22.63 -1.55
CA PHE A 166 1.42 -21.92 -2.05
C PHE A 166 1.55 -20.39 -1.91
N ALA A 167 2.21 -19.93 -0.83
CA ALA A 167 2.45 -18.51 -0.59
C ALA A 167 3.26 -17.88 -1.73
N PHE A 168 4.38 -18.49 -2.13
CA PHE A 168 5.15 -18.01 -3.28
C PHE A 168 4.31 -17.96 -4.56
N ARG A 169 3.60 -19.05 -4.90
CA ARG A 169 2.81 -19.12 -6.14
C ARG A 169 1.72 -18.04 -6.19
N LYS A 170 1.04 -17.78 -5.07
CA LYS A 170 0.01 -16.73 -5.00
C LYS A 170 0.61 -15.32 -5.07
N SER A 171 1.75 -15.07 -4.41
CA SER A 171 2.45 -13.79 -4.52
C SER A 171 3.01 -13.56 -5.93
N TYR A 172 3.55 -14.59 -6.57
CA TYR A 172 4.03 -14.50 -7.96
C TYR A 172 2.89 -14.23 -8.94
N GLN A 173 1.77 -14.97 -8.83
CA GLN A 173 0.60 -14.72 -9.68
C GLN A 173 0.08 -13.29 -9.49
N LEU A 174 0.01 -12.81 -8.24
CA LEU A 174 -0.38 -11.43 -7.95
C LEU A 174 0.57 -10.41 -8.60
N ALA A 175 1.88 -10.64 -8.55
CA ALA A 175 2.84 -9.77 -9.22
C ALA A 175 2.63 -9.73 -10.73
N MET A 176 2.36 -10.88 -11.35
CA MET A 176 2.07 -10.96 -12.79
C MET A 176 0.75 -10.26 -13.15
N ASP A 177 -0.28 -10.38 -12.30
CA ASP A 177 -1.54 -9.67 -12.50
C ASP A 177 -1.33 -8.15 -12.46
N ILE A 178 -0.48 -7.65 -11.54
CA ILE A 178 -0.06 -6.23 -11.48
C ILE A 178 0.71 -5.84 -12.73
N MET A 179 1.73 -6.61 -13.13
CA MET A 179 2.53 -6.33 -14.33
C MET A 179 1.66 -6.22 -15.59
N ARG A 180 0.65 -7.07 -15.72
CA ARG A 180 -0.30 -7.04 -16.84
C ARG A 180 -1.11 -5.75 -16.87
N GLU A 181 -1.65 -5.31 -15.73
CA GLU A 181 -2.38 -4.04 -15.69
C GLU A 181 -1.45 -2.84 -15.96
N LEU A 182 -0.22 -2.85 -15.42
CA LEU A 182 0.76 -1.80 -15.70
C LEU A 182 1.13 -1.75 -17.19
N ASN A 183 1.22 -2.90 -17.88
CA ASN A 183 1.41 -2.94 -19.32
C ASN A 183 0.23 -2.29 -20.06
N ALA A 184 -0.99 -2.66 -19.72
CA ALA A 184 -2.20 -2.09 -20.32
C ALA A 184 -2.29 -0.57 -20.10
N ILE A 185 -1.86 -0.09 -18.93
CA ILE A 185 -1.78 1.33 -18.60
C ILE A 185 -0.70 2.03 -19.43
N HIS A 186 0.47 1.43 -19.58
CA HIS A 186 1.62 2.02 -20.26
C HIS A 186 1.43 2.09 -21.79
N GLU A 187 0.59 1.24 -22.36
CA GLU A 187 0.27 1.19 -23.80
C GLU A 187 -0.96 2.04 -24.21
N ALA A 188 -1.70 2.64 -23.26
CA ALA A 188 -2.99 3.31 -23.46
C ALA A 188 -2.92 4.85 -23.52
#